data_AF-A0A9D5I0E8-F1
#
_entry.id   AF-A0A9D5I0E8-F1
#
_cell.length_a   1.000
_cell.length_b   1.000
_cell.length_c   1.000
_cell.angle_alpha   90.00
_cell.angle_beta   90.00
_cell.angle_gamma   90.00
#
_symmetry.space_group_name_H-M   'P 1'
#
loop_
_entity.id
_entity.type
_entity.pdbx_description
1 polymer ?
#
loop_
_entity_poly.entity_id
_entity_poly.type
_entity_poly.pdbx_seq_one_letter_code
_entity_poly.pdbx_strand_id
1 'polypeptide(L)'
;MIGKKKGHSFLQSIGFTVLASALFVFANAESASAHGYIESPKSRALLCAERVNTDCGGVIYEPQSLEAPKGFPGASIPDGQIASAGGVFPQLDAQSSNRWSKVNMNSGYQTFGWHLTAMHSTAKWHYYITKPNWNPNQPLTRDQFELVPFYEKFDGGARPGQKVSHQLTVPERSGYHVILGVWDVADTVNAFYQVIDAQFSGGSNPTPNPDPGSPEQPPAYPAWTSTATYVGGDYVTHNGQVYRAKWWTRGETPGRADVWELIR
;
A
#
# COMPACT_ATOMS: atom_id res chain seq x y z
N MET A 1 30.19 -94.24 -29.30
CA MET A 1 28.82 -94.70 -29.59
C MET A 1 27.85 -93.89 -28.73
N ILE A 2 26.80 -93.33 -29.38
CA ILE A 2 25.50 -92.88 -28.80
C ILE A 2 25.61 -91.71 -27.79
N GLY A 3 24.97 -90.54 -27.89
CA GLY A 3 23.81 -90.11 -28.66
C GLY A 3 22.84 -89.35 -27.73
N LYS A 4 22.83 -88.01 -27.84
CA LYS A 4 21.80 -86.99 -27.46
C LYS A 4 20.92 -87.17 -26.20
N LYS A 5 20.77 -86.07 -25.43
CA LYS A 5 19.48 -85.34 -25.29
C LYS A 5 19.67 -83.93 -24.70
N LYS A 6 18.92 -82.96 -25.25
CA LYS A 6 18.80 -81.55 -24.84
C LYS A 6 17.82 -81.42 -23.67
N GLY A 7 18.02 -80.41 -22.83
CA GLY A 7 17.01 -79.85 -21.93
C GLY A 7 17.41 -78.41 -21.55
N HIS A 8 16.60 -77.43 -21.96
CA HIS A 8 16.71 -76.04 -21.52
C HIS A 8 16.09 -75.90 -20.12
N SER A 9 16.70 -75.07 -19.26
CA SER A 9 15.92 -74.27 -18.32
C SER A 9 16.66 -72.95 -18.03
N PHE A 10 15.86 -71.90 -18.15
CA PHE A 10 16.12 -70.50 -17.95
C PHE A 10 15.89 -70.17 -16.46
N LEU A 11 16.71 -69.29 -15.85
CA LEU A 11 16.25 -68.29 -14.89
C LEU A 11 17.40 -67.35 -14.46
N GLN A 12 17.15 -66.08 -14.75
CA GLN A 12 17.85 -64.88 -14.29
C GLN A 12 17.72 -64.74 -12.77
N SER A 13 18.65 -64.09 -12.06
CA SER A 13 18.54 -62.68 -11.65
C SER A 13 19.44 -62.48 -10.41
N ILE A 14 19.84 -61.30 -9.90
CA ILE A 14 19.91 -59.89 -10.29
C ILE A 14 20.82 -59.29 -9.18
N GLY A 15 21.80 -58.45 -9.53
CA GLY A 15 22.55 -57.68 -8.54
C GLY A 15 21.68 -56.57 -7.95
N PHE A 16 21.69 -56.42 -6.62
CA PHE A 16 21.11 -55.28 -5.95
C PHE A 16 22.07 -54.09 -6.05
N THR A 17 21.86 -53.24 -7.06
CA THR A 17 22.38 -51.87 -7.06
C THR A 17 21.39 -51.01 -6.28
N VAL A 18 21.81 -50.50 -5.12
CA VAL A 18 21.03 -49.50 -4.38
C VAL A 18 21.10 -48.19 -5.15
N LEU A 19 20.05 -47.87 -5.91
CA LEU A 19 19.89 -46.60 -6.59
C LEU A 19 19.28 -45.60 -5.59
N ALA A 20 20.07 -44.62 -5.15
CA ALA A 20 19.58 -43.51 -4.34
C ALA A 20 18.78 -42.55 -5.23
N SER A 21 17.46 -42.71 -5.25
CA SER A 21 16.54 -41.79 -5.91
C SER A 21 16.26 -40.59 -4.99
N ALA A 22 17.09 -39.56 -5.06
CA ALA A 22 16.75 -38.25 -4.50
C ALA A 22 15.68 -37.61 -5.40
N LEU A 23 14.41 -37.79 -5.05
CA LEU A 23 13.31 -37.01 -5.61
C LEU A 23 13.45 -35.56 -5.11
N PHE A 24 14.13 -34.72 -5.89
CA PHE A 24 13.97 -33.27 -5.79
C PHE A 24 12.57 -32.92 -6.29
N VAL A 25 11.63 -32.80 -5.36
CA VAL A 25 10.34 -32.18 -5.63
C VAL A 25 10.62 -30.69 -5.79
N PHE A 26 10.81 -30.25 -7.05
CA PHE A 26 10.71 -28.83 -7.37
C PHE A 26 9.26 -28.43 -7.15
N ALA A 27 8.97 -27.84 -5.98
CA ALA A 27 7.72 -27.13 -5.78
C ALA A 27 7.73 -25.94 -6.75
N ASN A 28 7.09 -26.12 -7.90
CA ASN A 28 6.73 -24.98 -8.73
C ASN A 28 5.76 -24.15 -7.90
N ALA A 29 6.22 -23.03 -7.37
CA ALA A 29 5.32 -22.02 -6.83
C ALA A 29 4.45 -21.56 -8.01
N GLU A 30 3.20 -22.02 -8.05
CA GLU A 30 2.25 -21.53 -9.04
C GLU A 30 2.12 -20.01 -8.84
N SER A 31 2.40 -19.25 -9.89
CA SER A 31 2.05 -17.82 -9.92
C SER A 31 0.53 -17.73 -9.93
N ALA A 32 -0.10 -17.78 -8.75
CA ALA A 32 -1.52 -17.46 -8.67
C ALA A 32 -1.67 -15.97 -8.94
N SER A 33 -2.27 -15.63 -10.08
CA SER A 33 -2.37 -14.25 -10.52
C SER A 33 -3.45 -13.54 -9.70
N ALA A 34 -2.98 -12.82 -8.67
CA ALA A 34 -3.79 -11.86 -7.95
C ALA A 34 -3.96 -10.60 -8.79
N HIS A 35 -5.03 -9.85 -8.51
CA HIS A 35 -5.33 -8.67 -9.29
C HIS A 35 -6.18 -7.71 -8.48
N GLY A 36 -5.68 -6.48 -8.31
CA GLY A 36 -6.42 -5.42 -7.65
C GLY A 36 -5.73 -4.07 -7.76
N TYR A 37 -6.50 -3.00 -7.61
CA TYR A 37 -6.02 -1.62 -7.60
C TYR A 37 -6.69 -0.80 -6.51
N ILE A 38 -6.05 0.31 -6.11
CA ILE A 38 -6.68 1.28 -5.22
C ILE A 38 -7.63 2.14 -6.03
N GLU A 39 -8.91 2.07 -5.68
CA GLU A 39 -10.03 2.75 -6.33
C GLU A 39 -10.31 4.12 -5.68
N SER A 40 -10.06 4.25 -4.38
CA SER A 40 -10.23 5.51 -3.65
C SER A 40 -9.16 5.63 -2.56
N PRO A 41 -8.35 6.70 -2.50
CA PRO A 41 -8.13 7.67 -3.57
C PRO A 41 -7.67 6.96 -4.85
N LYS A 42 -8.01 7.49 -6.03
CA LYS A 42 -7.65 6.84 -7.29
C LYS A 42 -6.13 6.73 -7.43
N SER A 43 -5.65 5.51 -7.67
CA SER A 43 -4.23 5.24 -7.96
C SER A 43 -3.78 5.81 -9.30
N ARG A 44 -2.47 5.97 -9.47
CA ARG A 44 -1.83 6.36 -10.73
C ARG A 44 -2.25 5.45 -11.89
N ALA A 45 -2.23 4.13 -11.65
CA ALA A 45 -2.62 3.12 -12.62
C ALA A 45 -4.11 3.22 -12.99
N LEU A 46 -5.00 3.43 -12.01
CA LEU A 46 -6.42 3.65 -12.30
C LEU A 46 -6.64 4.94 -13.12
N LEU A 47 -5.96 6.03 -12.76
CA LEU A 47 -6.04 7.28 -13.54
C LEU A 47 -5.48 7.13 -14.96
N CYS A 48 -4.54 6.21 -15.18
CA CYS A 48 -4.11 5.82 -16.53
C CYS A 48 -5.22 5.07 -17.29
N ALA A 49 -5.88 4.11 -16.65
CA ALA A 49 -7.00 3.38 -17.25
C ALA A 49 -8.18 4.31 -17.61
N GLU A 50 -8.44 5.32 -16.78
CA GLU A 50 -9.45 6.37 -17.00
C GLU A 50 -9.02 7.46 -17.99
N ARG A 51 -7.81 7.39 -18.55
CA ARG A 51 -7.25 8.38 -19.50
C ARG A 51 -7.08 9.79 -18.94
N VAL A 52 -7.04 9.92 -17.61
CA VAL A 52 -6.67 11.17 -16.93
C VAL A 52 -5.15 11.36 -16.99
N ASN A 53 -4.39 10.29 -16.77
CA ASN A 53 -2.96 10.26 -17.06
C ASN A 53 -2.72 9.77 -18.49
N THR A 54 -1.77 10.39 -19.19
CA THR A 54 -1.34 10.01 -20.53
C THR A 54 0.00 9.27 -20.50
N ASP A 55 0.36 8.67 -21.63
CA ASP A 55 1.65 7.99 -21.85
C ASP A 55 1.96 6.88 -20.84
N CYS A 56 0.93 6.12 -20.45
CA CYS A 56 1.02 5.07 -19.43
C CYS A 56 1.35 3.66 -19.97
N GLY A 57 1.42 3.48 -21.29
CA GLY A 57 1.64 2.15 -21.88
C GLY A 57 0.48 1.18 -21.62
N GLY A 58 0.79 -0.11 -21.44
CA GLY A 58 -0.20 -1.19 -21.36
C GLY A 58 -1.11 -1.15 -20.13
N VAL A 59 -0.67 -0.52 -19.03
CA VAL A 59 -1.42 -0.48 -17.76
C VAL A 59 -2.80 0.17 -17.88
N ILE A 60 -3.04 0.94 -18.95
CA ILE A 60 -4.36 1.51 -19.30
C ILE A 60 -5.45 0.45 -19.46
N TYR A 61 -5.09 -0.80 -19.75
CA TYR A 61 -6.03 -1.92 -19.93
C TYR A 61 -6.17 -2.78 -18.67
N GLU A 62 -5.23 -2.68 -17.74
CA GLU A 62 -5.12 -3.61 -16.62
C GLU A 62 -4.46 -2.97 -15.37
N PRO A 63 -5.08 -1.92 -14.79
CA PRO A 63 -4.57 -1.28 -13.58
C PRO A 63 -4.43 -2.23 -12.39
N GLN A 64 -5.11 -3.37 -12.43
CA GLN A 64 -5.08 -4.43 -11.43
C GLN A 64 -3.81 -5.32 -11.43
N SER A 65 -2.95 -5.25 -12.47
CA SER A 65 -1.91 -6.24 -12.74
C SER A 65 -0.49 -5.83 -12.30
N LEU A 66 -0.35 -4.88 -11.37
CA LEU A 66 0.93 -4.43 -10.83
C LEU A 66 1.52 -5.43 -9.82
N GLU A 67 1.80 -6.65 -10.29
CA GLU A 67 2.26 -7.81 -9.51
C GLU A 67 3.79 -7.95 -9.54
N ALA A 68 4.43 -8.09 -8.38
CA ALA A 68 5.87 -8.37 -8.27
C ALA A 68 6.20 -9.12 -6.98
N PRO A 69 7.43 -9.63 -6.78
CA PRO A 69 7.80 -10.30 -5.54
C PRO A 69 7.51 -9.45 -4.29
N LYS A 70 6.91 -10.05 -3.26
CA LYS A 70 6.65 -9.40 -1.97
C LYS A 70 7.95 -9.20 -1.17
N GLY A 71 7.90 -8.34 -0.15
CA GLY A 71 9.04 -8.09 0.73
C GLY A 71 9.50 -6.63 0.77
N PHE A 72 8.77 -5.70 0.16
CA PHE A 72 8.98 -4.26 0.37
C PHE A 72 8.79 -3.91 1.87
N PRO A 73 9.65 -3.06 2.47
CA PRO A 73 10.68 -2.21 1.84
C PRO A 73 12.04 -2.89 1.63
N GLY A 74 12.18 -4.19 1.87
CA GLY A 74 13.37 -4.96 1.48
C GLY A 74 13.57 -5.02 -0.04
N ALA A 75 14.62 -5.67 -0.53
CA ALA A 75 15.08 -5.60 -1.92
C ALA A 75 14.24 -6.40 -2.96
N SER A 76 12.95 -6.64 -2.70
CA SER A 76 12.11 -7.49 -3.57
C SER A 76 11.85 -6.89 -4.96
N ILE A 77 11.84 -5.56 -5.06
CA ILE A 77 11.75 -4.80 -6.32
C ILE A 77 12.86 -3.73 -6.39
N PRO A 78 13.49 -3.46 -7.54
CA PRO A 78 14.54 -2.45 -7.66
C PRO A 78 14.05 -1.02 -7.34
N ASP A 79 14.97 -0.18 -6.85
CA ASP A 79 14.73 1.26 -6.78
C ASP A 79 14.57 1.85 -8.20
N GLY A 80 13.68 2.84 -8.33
CA GLY A 80 13.28 3.38 -9.63
C GLY A 80 12.27 2.51 -10.38
N GLN A 81 11.88 1.35 -9.84
CA GLN A 81 10.86 0.46 -10.41
C GLN A 81 9.71 0.16 -9.43
N ILE A 82 9.51 1.04 -8.44
CA ILE A 82 8.49 0.84 -7.41
C ILE A 82 7.08 1.00 -7.98
N ALA A 83 6.86 2.02 -8.82
CA ALA A 83 5.53 2.34 -9.36
C ALA A 83 5.08 1.35 -10.44
N SER A 84 6.02 0.73 -11.15
CA SER A 84 5.77 -0.29 -12.17
C SER A 84 5.76 -1.72 -11.65
N ALA A 85 5.90 -1.92 -10.33
CA ALA A 85 6.05 -3.24 -9.71
C ALA A 85 7.22 -4.03 -10.34
N GLY A 86 8.44 -3.52 -10.27
CA GLY A 86 9.63 -4.21 -10.80
C GLY A 86 9.73 -4.21 -12.34
N GLY A 87 9.17 -3.20 -13.00
CA GLY A 87 9.28 -3.00 -14.44
C GLY A 87 8.20 -3.66 -15.28
N VAL A 88 7.10 -4.15 -14.67
CA VAL A 88 5.97 -4.74 -15.42
C VAL A 88 5.32 -3.68 -16.32
N PHE A 89 5.14 -2.46 -15.80
CA PHE A 89 4.65 -1.30 -16.56
C PHE A 89 5.60 -0.10 -16.44
N PRO A 90 6.75 -0.10 -17.16
CA PRO A 90 7.86 0.80 -16.90
C PRO A 90 7.53 2.28 -17.11
N GLN A 91 6.48 2.61 -17.88
CA GLN A 91 6.01 3.98 -18.06
C GLN A 91 5.55 4.63 -16.75
N LEU A 92 5.12 3.82 -15.77
CA LEU A 92 4.70 4.32 -14.46
C LEU A 92 5.86 4.82 -13.60
N ASP A 93 7.10 4.44 -13.92
CA ASP A 93 8.29 4.86 -13.18
C ASP A 93 8.77 6.27 -13.55
N ALA A 94 8.24 6.85 -14.63
CA ALA A 94 8.48 8.24 -14.96
C ALA A 94 8.08 9.13 -13.77
N GLN A 95 8.96 10.05 -13.35
CA GLN A 95 8.73 10.87 -12.17
C GLN A 95 9.23 12.29 -12.37
N SER A 96 8.28 13.23 -12.38
CA SER A 96 8.50 14.67 -12.28
C SER A 96 7.35 15.30 -11.51
N SER A 97 7.54 16.52 -11.00
CA SER A 97 6.51 17.26 -10.26
C SER A 97 5.21 17.46 -11.06
N ASN A 98 5.29 17.41 -12.38
CA ASN A 98 4.18 17.63 -13.32
C ASN A 98 3.81 16.39 -14.17
N ARG A 99 4.44 15.23 -13.98
CA ARG A 99 4.19 14.04 -14.81
C ARG A 99 2.80 13.45 -14.60
N TRP A 100 2.30 13.47 -13.36
CA TRP A 100 1.09 12.78 -12.95
C TRP A 100 0.03 13.73 -12.42
N SER A 101 -1.22 13.44 -12.78
CA SER A 101 -2.41 14.03 -12.17
C SER A 101 -2.48 13.65 -10.70
N LYS A 102 -2.86 14.62 -9.87
CA LYS A 102 -2.86 14.44 -8.41
C LYS A 102 -4.28 14.43 -7.88
N VAL A 103 -4.58 13.51 -6.99
CA VAL A 103 -5.83 13.52 -6.22
C VAL A 103 -5.66 14.45 -5.02
N ASN A 104 -6.66 15.30 -4.77
CA ASN A 104 -6.64 16.16 -3.58
C ASN A 104 -6.73 15.29 -2.32
N MET A 105 -5.90 15.60 -1.33
CA MET A 105 -5.81 14.84 -0.10
C MET A 105 -5.60 15.75 1.11
N ASN A 106 -6.11 15.32 2.26
CA ASN A 106 -5.79 15.91 3.55
C ASN A 106 -4.99 14.90 4.37
N SER A 107 -4.12 15.41 5.25
CA SER A 107 -3.55 14.62 6.34
C SER A 107 -4.66 14.14 7.29
N GLY A 108 -4.32 13.22 8.18
CA GLY A 108 -5.24 12.68 9.19
C GLY A 108 -6.13 11.57 8.65
N TYR A 109 -7.33 11.46 9.22
CA TYR A 109 -8.20 10.31 8.99
C TYR A 109 -8.74 10.25 7.58
N GLN A 110 -8.35 9.22 6.82
CA GLN A 110 -8.74 9.02 5.44
C GLN A 110 -9.15 7.56 5.19
N THR A 111 -10.01 7.34 4.21
CA THR A 111 -10.44 5.99 3.81
C THR A 111 -9.81 5.60 2.48
N PHE A 112 -9.18 4.43 2.45
CA PHE A 112 -8.54 3.84 1.28
C PHE A 112 -9.28 2.56 0.88
N GLY A 113 -9.82 2.55 -0.33
CA GLY A 113 -10.59 1.46 -0.92
C GLY A 113 -9.83 0.75 -2.04
N TRP A 114 -9.69 -0.57 -1.94
CA TRP A 114 -9.24 -1.43 -3.03
C TRP A 114 -10.42 -2.08 -3.75
N HIS A 115 -10.26 -2.26 -5.06
CA HIS A 115 -11.09 -3.14 -5.87
C HIS A 115 -10.25 -4.32 -6.35
N LEU A 116 -10.66 -5.53 -5.97
CA LEU A 116 -9.99 -6.78 -6.32
C LEU A 116 -10.76 -7.45 -7.46
N THR A 117 -10.11 -7.68 -8.59
CA THR A 117 -10.71 -8.45 -9.70
C THR A 117 -10.47 -9.95 -9.53
N ALA A 118 -9.47 -10.33 -8.72
CA ALA A 118 -9.26 -11.68 -8.22
C ALA A 118 -8.97 -11.63 -6.71
N MET A 119 -9.80 -12.28 -5.89
CA MET A 119 -9.65 -12.30 -4.43
C MET A 119 -8.74 -13.46 -4.00
N HIS A 120 -7.61 -13.16 -3.36
CA HIS A 120 -6.61 -14.15 -2.94
C HIS A 120 -6.44 -14.19 -1.43
N SER A 121 -5.82 -15.27 -0.91
CA SER A 121 -5.45 -15.31 0.51
C SER A 121 -4.50 -14.16 0.80
N THR A 122 -4.78 -13.33 1.80
CA THR A 122 -4.01 -12.11 2.06
C THR A 122 -3.16 -12.25 3.31
N ALA A 123 -1.87 -11.94 3.19
CA ALA A 123 -0.97 -11.88 4.33
C ALA A 123 -1.15 -10.55 5.06
N LYS A 124 -0.93 -9.43 4.35
CA LYS A 124 -1.08 -8.08 4.90
C LYS A 124 -1.32 -7.01 3.84
N TRP A 125 -1.80 -5.87 4.31
CA TRP A 125 -1.88 -4.60 3.61
C TRP A 125 -1.00 -3.59 4.32
N HIS A 126 -0.21 -2.83 3.58
CA HIS A 126 0.72 -1.87 4.18
C HIS A 126 0.89 -0.63 3.31
N TYR A 127 1.04 0.53 3.94
CA TYR A 127 1.06 1.83 3.26
C TYR A 127 2.24 2.69 3.69
N TYR A 128 2.89 3.30 2.71
CA TYR A 128 4.04 4.19 2.88
C TYR A 128 3.76 5.52 2.21
N ILE A 129 4.45 6.56 2.65
CA ILE A 129 4.34 7.90 2.07
C ILE A 129 5.73 8.49 1.91
N THR A 130 5.91 9.33 0.88
CA THR A 130 7.18 10.01 0.67
C THR A 130 7.56 10.89 1.85
N LYS A 131 8.86 11.04 2.11
CA LYS A 131 9.41 11.92 3.15
C LYS A 131 9.00 13.38 2.89
N PRO A 132 8.91 14.25 3.90
CA PRO A 132 8.61 15.68 3.69
C PRO A 132 9.55 16.36 2.68
N ASN A 133 10.83 15.97 2.64
CA ASN A 133 11.86 16.52 1.77
C ASN A 133 12.16 15.64 0.54
N TRP A 134 11.24 14.78 0.11
CA TRP A 134 11.42 13.95 -1.09
C TRP A 134 11.60 14.80 -2.37
N ASN A 135 12.23 14.24 -3.40
CA ASN A 135 12.47 14.95 -4.65
C ASN A 135 11.47 14.46 -5.73
N PRO A 136 10.43 15.24 -6.06
CA PRO A 136 9.41 14.83 -7.02
C PRO A 136 9.92 14.70 -8.46
N ASN A 137 11.15 15.14 -8.73
CA ASN A 137 11.82 15.08 -10.03
C ASN A 137 12.88 13.97 -10.12
N GLN A 138 12.83 13.00 -9.22
CA GLN A 138 13.68 11.80 -9.25
C GLN A 138 12.82 10.54 -9.19
N PRO A 139 13.23 9.43 -9.85
CA PRO A 139 12.53 8.15 -9.77
C PRO A 139 12.28 7.71 -8.33
N LEU A 140 11.13 7.08 -8.07
CA LEU A 140 10.77 6.63 -6.73
C LEU A 140 11.75 5.55 -6.25
N THR A 141 12.46 5.84 -5.16
CA THR A 141 13.38 4.93 -4.49
C THR A 141 13.00 4.81 -3.02
N ARG A 142 13.51 3.79 -2.33
CA ARG A 142 13.33 3.65 -0.88
C ARG A 142 13.79 4.88 -0.10
N ASP A 143 14.85 5.55 -0.55
CA ASP A 143 15.35 6.77 0.08
C ASP A 143 14.36 7.94 0.02
N GLN A 144 13.38 7.90 -0.88
CA GLN A 144 12.32 8.91 -0.98
C GLN A 144 11.13 8.65 -0.04
N PHE A 145 11.02 7.45 0.55
CA PHE A 145 9.89 7.04 1.39
C PHE A 145 10.25 6.99 2.88
N GLU A 146 9.26 7.26 3.74
CA GLU A 146 9.30 6.74 5.10
C GLU A 146 9.09 5.23 5.04
N LEU A 147 10.12 4.45 5.37
CA LEU A 147 10.10 2.98 5.24
C LEU A 147 9.43 2.27 6.41
N VAL A 148 9.06 3.00 7.47
CA VAL A 148 8.09 2.51 8.45
C VAL A 148 6.72 2.83 7.87
N PRO A 149 5.88 1.82 7.60
CA PRO A 149 4.56 2.07 7.06
C PRO A 149 3.72 2.85 8.08
N PHE A 150 2.96 3.84 7.62
CA PHE A 150 2.05 4.61 8.49
C PHE A 150 0.75 3.83 8.78
N TYR A 151 0.53 2.71 8.08
CA TYR A 151 -0.55 1.76 8.33
C TYR A 151 -0.13 0.36 7.93
N GLU A 152 -0.43 -0.62 8.78
CA GLU A 152 -0.39 -2.05 8.44
C GLU A 152 -1.63 -2.78 8.98
N LYS A 153 -2.13 -3.74 8.21
CA LYS A 153 -3.19 -4.67 8.61
C LYS A 153 -2.83 -6.07 8.18
N PHE A 154 -2.77 -7.00 9.13
CA PHE A 154 -2.47 -8.41 8.88
C PHE A 154 -3.78 -9.20 8.79
N ASP A 155 -3.95 -9.92 7.68
CA ASP A 155 -5.12 -10.77 7.44
C ASP A 155 -4.84 -12.24 7.74
N GLY A 156 -3.56 -12.61 7.95
CA GLY A 156 -3.17 -13.94 8.43
C GLY A 156 -3.59 -15.09 7.50
N GLY A 157 -3.76 -14.81 6.21
CA GLY A 157 -4.24 -15.76 5.20
C GLY A 157 -5.76 -15.72 4.95
N ALA A 158 -6.50 -14.85 5.62
CA ALA A 158 -7.91 -14.64 5.29
C ALA A 158 -8.06 -14.14 3.85
N ARG A 159 -9.09 -14.63 3.14
CA ARG A 159 -9.43 -14.16 1.80
C ARG A 159 -10.43 -13.00 1.92
N PRO A 160 -10.09 -11.77 1.47
CA PRO A 160 -10.96 -10.62 1.52
C PRO A 160 -12.08 -10.72 0.48
N GLY A 161 -13.10 -9.88 0.64
CA GLY A 161 -14.11 -9.66 -0.41
C GLY A 161 -13.59 -8.80 -1.56
N GLN A 162 -14.43 -8.60 -2.57
CA GLN A 162 -14.08 -7.85 -3.80
C GLN A 162 -13.73 -6.38 -3.54
N LYS A 163 -14.36 -5.77 -2.52
CA LYS A 163 -14.06 -4.41 -2.06
C LYS A 163 -13.43 -4.51 -0.68
N VAL A 164 -12.28 -3.86 -0.51
CA VAL A 164 -11.58 -3.76 0.78
C VAL A 164 -11.49 -2.30 1.15
N SER A 165 -11.78 -1.96 2.40
CA SER A 165 -11.72 -0.58 2.90
C SER A 165 -10.85 -0.52 4.13
N HIS A 166 -9.89 0.40 4.14
CA HIS A 166 -9.00 0.69 5.25
C HIS A 166 -9.21 2.13 5.70
N GLN A 167 -9.36 2.30 7.00
CA GLN A 167 -9.38 3.62 7.63
C GLN A 167 -8.02 3.83 8.27
N LEU A 168 -7.32 4.86 7.82
CA LEU A 168 -5.92 5.10 8.16
C LEU A 168 -5.68 6.59 8.46
N THR A 169 -4.71 6.85 9.34
CA THR A 169 -4.29 8.20 9.69
C THR A 169 -3.09 8.57 8.84
N VAL A 170 -3.32 9.36 7.78
CA VAL A 170 -2.27 9.81 6.87
C VAL A 170 -1.37 10.82 7.60
N PRO A 171 -0.03 10.65 7.59
CA PRO A 171 0.89 11.58 8.22
C PRO A 171 0.76 13.01 7.67
N GLU A 172 1.13 14.00 8.49
CA GLU A 172 1.12 15.40 8.06
C GLU A 172 2.03 15.63 6.85
N ARG A 173 1.45 16.19 5.79
CA ARG A 173 2.12 16.49 4.52
C ARG A 173 1.61 17.79 3.90
N SER A 174 2.42 18.33 2.98
CA SER A 174 2.14 19.57 2.27
C SER A 174 2.54 19.43 0.81
N GLY A 175 1.72 19.88 -0.12
CA GLY A 175 2.10 19.84 -1.52
C GLY A 175 2.02 18.44 -2.12
N TYR A 176 2.84 18.18 -3.14
CA TYR A 176 2.82 16.90 -3.84
C TYR A 176 3.56 15.83 -3.04
N HIS A 177 2.89 14.69 -2.81
CA HIS A 177 3.48 13.48 -2.24
C HIS A 177 2.99 12.24 -2.99
N VAL A 178 3.72 11.13 -2.82
CA VAL A 178 3.30 9.82 -3.32
C VAL A 178 3.02 8.91 -2.14
N ILE A 179 1.87 8.25 -2.17
CA ILE A 179 1.52 7.16 -1.25
C ILE A 179 1.66 5.85 -2.00
N LEU A 180 2.35 4.89 -1.40
CA LEU A 180 2.46 3.53 -1.89
C LEU A 180 1.59 2.63 -1.02
N GLY A 181 0.56 2.01 -1.59
CA GLY A 181 -0.17 0.90 -0.98
C GLY A 181 0.32 -0.42 -1.54
N VAL A 182 0.56 -1.39 -0.66
CA VAL A 182 1.04 -2.72 -1.01
C VAL A 182 0.12 -3.78 -0.43
N TRP A 183 -0.24 -4.75 -1.27
CA TRP A 183 -1.03 -5.93 -0.89
C TRP A 183 -0.15 -7.18 -0.99
N ASP A 184 0.23 -7.76 0.15
CA ASP A 184 1.00 -9.01 0.19
C ASP A 184 0.05 -10.21 0.14
N VAL A 185 0.20 -11.04 -0.88
CA VAL A 185 -0.57 -12.28 -1.04
C VAL A 185 0.09 -13.38 -0.18
N ALA A 186 -0.73 -14.14 0.54
CA ALA A 186 -0.27 -15.15 1.50
C ALA A 186 0.15 -16.44 0.80
N ASP A 187 -0.61 -16.89 -0.19
CA ASP A 187 -0.43 -18.17 -0.89
C ASP A 187 0.50 -18.08 -2.12
N THR A 188 1.09 -16.91 -2.39
CA THR A 188 2.11 -16.72 -3.44
C THR A 188 3.36 -16.02 -2.90
N VAL A 189 4.39 -15.87 -3.74
CA VAL A 189 5.59 -15.08 -3.44
C VAL A 189 5.42 -13.60 -3.78
N ASN A 190 4.25 -13.18 -4.27
CA ASN A 190 4.05 -11.86 -4.87
C ASN A 190 3.23 -10.90 -3.97
N ALA A 191 3.29 -9.64 -4.34
CA ALA A 191 2.50 -8.54 -3.82
C ALA A 191 2.07 -7.61 -4.96
N PHE A 192 1.06 -6.78 -4.69
CA PHE A 192 0.56 -5.76 -5.61
C PHE A 192 0.94 -4.38 -5.14
N TYR A 193 1.47 -3.57 -6.05
CA TYR A 193 2.02 -2.26 -5.76
C TYR A 193 1.16 -1.19 -6.43
N GLN A 194 0.59 -0.28 -5.65
CA GLN A 194 -0.25 0.80 -6.15
C GLN A 194 0.22 2.13 -5.59
N VAL A 195 0.70 3.01 -6.47
CA VAL A 195 1.04 4.38 -6.09
C VAL A 195 -0.14 5.33 -6.31
N ILE A 196 -0.28 6.30 -5.43
CA ILE A 196 -1.26 7.40 -5.51
C ILE A 196 -0.48 8.70 -5.52
N ASP A 197 -0.72 9.52 -6.53
CA ASP A 197 -0.20 10.88 -6.62
C ASP A 197 -1.13 11.81 -5.85
N ALA A 198 -0.71 12.27 -4.67
CA ALA A 198 -1.52 13.05 -3.77
C ALA A 198 -1.09 14.52 -3.75
N GLN A 199 -2.06 15.43 -3.90
CA GLN A 199 -1.87 16.85 -3.66
C GLN A 199 -2.46 17.17 -2.28
N PHE A 200 -1.57 17.36 -1.30
CA PHE A 200 -1.94 17.87 0.00
C PHE A 200 -2.11 19.39 -0.09
N SER A 201 -3.20 19.89 0.47
CA SER A 201 -3.26 21.29 0.88
C SER A 201 -2.10 21.53 1.86
N GLY A 202 -1.34 22.61 1.67
CA GLY A 202 -0.07 22.79 2.38
C GLY A 202 -0.21 22.67 3.89
N GLY A 203 0.58 21.78 4.50
CA GLY A 203 1.02 21.85 5.90
C GLY A 203 1.85 23.11 6.18
N SER A 204 1.16 24.24 6.15
CA SER A 204 1.27 25.39 7.03
C SER A 204 0.16 26.35 6.59
N ASN A 205 -0.47 27.06 7.51
CA ASN A 205 -0.75 28.46 7.19
C ASN A 205 0.62 29.17 7.19
N PRO A 206 1.19 29.55 6.04
CA PRO A 206 1.51 30.92 5.77
C PRO A 206 0.26 31.54 5.16
N THR A 207 -0.34 32.47 5.90
CA THR A 207 -1.32 33.43 5.42
C THR A 207 -0.99 33.91 4.00
N PRO A 208 -1.96 34.06 3.07
CA PRO A 208 -1.80 35.01 1.98
C PRO A 208 -1.48 36.38 2.61
N ASN A 209 -0.47 37.08 2.10
CA ASN A 209 -0.25 38.48 2.45
C ASN A 209 -1.61 39.22 2.33
N PRO A 210 -2.08 39.92 3.38
CA PRO A 210 -3.38 40.57 3.34
C PRO A 210 -3.36 41.70 2.29
N ASP A 211 -4.34 41.66 1.39
CA ASP A 211 -5.03 42.88 0.99
C ASP A 211 -5.57 43.52 2.29
N PRO A 212 -5.34 44.81 2.57
CA PRO A 212 -5.63 45.38 3.87
C PRO A 212 -7.14 45.54 4.02
N GLY A 213 -7.81 44.55 4.61
CA GLY A 213 -9.23 44.73 4.93
C GLY A 213 -10.07 43.55 5.45
N SER A 214 -9.60 42.30 5.49
CA SER A 214 -10.49 41.18 5.87
C SER A 214 -9.97 40.36 7.06
N PRO A 215 -10.75 40.16 8.15
CA PRO A 215 -10.31 39.36 9.29
C PRO A 215 -10.29 37.86 8.94
N GLU A 216 -9.10 37.26 9.02
CA GLU A 216 -8.83 35.85 8.73
C GLU A 216 -9.40 34.92 9.81
N GLN A 217 -10.25 33.98 9.43
CA GLN A 217 -10.85 32.98 10.32
C GLN A 217 -9.90 31.77 10.47
N PRO A 218 -9.54 31.35 11.70
CA PRO A 218 -8.56 30.30 11.94
C PRO A 218 -9.10 28.88 11.62
N PRO A 219 -8.24 27.85 11.44
CA PRO A 219 -8.64 26.51 10.99
C PRO A 219 -9.71 25.90 11.92
N ALA A 220 -10.76 25.34 11.32
CA ALA A 220 -11.89 24.76 12.03
C ALA A 220 -11.58 23.32 12.47
N TYR A 221 -11.40 23.10 13.78
CA TYR A 221 -11.34 21.77 14.38
C TYR A 221 -12.77 21.22 14.55
N PRO A 222 -12.98 19.89 14.43
CA PRO A 222 -14.31 19.29 14.58
C PRO A 222 -14.88 19.56 15.98
N ALA A 223 -16.19 19.78 16.08
CA ALA A 223 -16.84 19.96 17.37
C ALA A 223 -16.75 18.68 18.22
N TRP A 224 -16.45 18.83 19.50
CA TRP A 224 -16.46 17.74 20.46
C TRP A 224 -17.87 17.13 20.58
N THR A 225 -17.95 15.81 20.70
CA THR A 225 -19.19 15.07 20.97
C THR A 225 -18.96 14.06 22.08
N SER A 226 -19.97 13.86 22.93
CA SER A 226 -19.85 12.93 24.08
C SER A 226 -19.79 11.46 23.68
N THR A 227 -20.16 11.12 22.45
CA THR A 227 -20.22 9.73 21.97
C THR A 227 -18.97 9.29 21.22
N ALA A 228 -18.18 10.23 20.71
CA ALA A 228 -16.94 9.97 19.99
C ALA A 228 -15.79 9.60 20.94
N THR A 229 -14.92 8.74 20.44
CA THR A 229 -13.66 8.38 21.10
C THR A 229 -12.55 9.27 20.54
N TYR A 230 -11.70 9.77 21.43
CA TYR A 230 -10.54 10.59 21.10
C TYR A 230 -9.29 9.91 21.63
N VAL A 231 -8.18 10.00 20.90
CA VAL A 231 -6.87 9.51 21.31
C VAL A 231 -5.90 10.67 21.51
N GLY A 232 -4.79 10.41 22.22
CA GLY A 232 -3.78 11.44 22.47
C GLY A 232 -3.31 12.10 21.16
N GLY A 233 -3.39 13.43 21.10
CA GLY A 233 -3.08 14.23 19.93
C GLY A 233 -4.28 14.80 19.18
N ASP A 234 -5.50 14.28 19.40
CA ASP A 234 -6.70 14.75 18.70
C ASP A 234 -7.10 16.17 19.12
N TYR A 235 -7.50 17.01 18.15
CA TYR A 235 -7.99 18.37 18.39
C TYR A 235 -9.51 18.48 18.17
N VAL A 236 -10.19 19.16 19.08
CA VAL A 236 -11.64 19.41 19.00
C VAL A 236 -11.98 20.86 19.36
N THR A 237 -13.12 21.35 18.86
CA THR A 237 -13.73 22.60 19.33
C THR A 237 -14.83 22.33 20.36
N HIS A 238 -14.81 23.05 21.47
CA HIS A 238 -15.87 23.01 22.48
C HIS A 238 -16.01 24.40 23.10
N ASN A 239 -17.23 24.94 23.14
CA ASN A 239 -17.52 26.30 23.64
C ASN A 239 -16.67 27.41 23.00
N GLY A 240 -16.39 27.30 21.69
CA GLY A 240 -15.61 28.29 20.94
C GLY A 240 -14.09 28.22 21.18
N GLN A 241 -13.63 27.31 22.03
CA GLN A 241 -12.23 27.05 22.31
C GLN A 241 -11.76 25.74 21.68
N VAL A 242 -10.45 25.62 21.49
CA VAL A 242 -9.78 24.46 20.92
C VAL A 242 -9.07 23.68 22.01
N TYR A 243 -9.28 22.37 22.02
CA TYR A 243 -8.66 21.47 22.98
C TYR A 243 -7.92 20.34 22.28
N ARG A 244 -6.79 19.90 22.85
CA ARG A 244 -6.05 18.70 22.47
C ARG A 244 -6.26 17.59 23.49
N ALA A 245 -6.61 16.38 23.05
CA ALA A 245 -6.64 15.20 23.90
C ALA A 245 -5.20 14.81 24.27
N LYS A 246 -4.91 14.63 25.56
CA LYS A 246 -3.59 14.19 26.04
C LYS A 246 -3.41 12.67 25.96
N TRP A 247 -4.52 11.93 26.07
CA TRP A 247 -4.59 10.48 25.96
C TRP A 247 -6.01 10.05 25.57
N TRP A 248 -6.27 8.74 25.53
CA TRP A 248 -7.57 8.18 25.16
C TRP A 248 -8.70 8.70 26.06
N THR A 249 -9.81 9.16 25.47
CA THR A 249 -11.01 9.56 26.19
C THR A 249 -12.29 9.38 25.38
N ARG A 250 -13.41 9.20 26.08
CA ARG A 250 -14.77 9.17 25.51
C ARG A 250 -15.75 9.74 26.51
N GLY A 251 -16.54 10.73 26.09
CA GLY A 251 -17.56 11.35 26.94
C GLY A 251 -17.04 12.39 27.94
N GLU A 252 -15.72 12.52 28.15
CA GLU A 252 -15.16 13.56 29.02
C GLU A 252 -15.14 14.91 28.32
N THR A 253 -15.71 15.94 28.98
CA THR A 253 -15.94 17.26 28.39
C THR A 253 -14.68 18.14 28.40
N PRO A 254 -14.28 18.74 27.27
CA PRO A 254 -13.18 19.69 27.20
C PRO A 254 -13.43 20.93 28.07
N GLY A 255 -12.40 21.34 28.81
CA GLY A 255 -12.47 22.43 29.81
C GLY A 255 -12.93 22.00 31.20
N ARG A 256 -13.31 20.72 31.38
CA ARG A 256 -13.67 20.15 32.69
C ARG A 256 -12.76 19.00 33.12
N ALA A 257 -12.33 18.17 32.18
CA ALA A 257 -11.51 16.99 32.46
C ALA A 257 -10.04 17.23 32.06
N ASP A 258 -9.11 16.71 32.88
CA ASP A 258 -7.66 16.90 32.70
C ASP A 258 -7.10 16.25 31.44
N VAL A 259 -7.86 15.36 30.82
CA VAL A 259 -7.52 14.74 29.53
C VAL A 259 -7.44 15.76 28.39
N TRP A 260 -8.03 16.95 28.56
CA TRP A 260 -8.01 18.01 27.55
C TRP A 260 -7.00 19.10 27.91
N GLU A 261 -6.25 19.53 26.92
CA GLU A 261 -5.35 20.68 26.98
C GLU A 261 -5.92 21.82 26.15
N LEU A 262 -6.18 22.96 26.79
CA LEU A 262 -6.64 24.16 26.08
C LEU A 262 -5.51 24.71 25.21
N ILE A 263 -5.81 24.98 23.95
CA ILE A 263 -4.85 25.48 22.96
C ILE A 263 -5.09 26.95 22.66
N ARG A 264 -6.34 27.35 22.39
CA ARG A 264 -6.76 28.73 22.11
C ARG A 264 -8.27 28.89 22.18
#